data_AF-W6NAJ5-F1
#
_entry.id   AF-W6NAJ5-F1
#
_cell.length_a   1.000
_cell.length_b   1.000
_cell.length_c   1.000
_cell.angle_alpha   90.00
_cell.angle_beta   90.00
_cell.angle_gamma   90.00
#
_symmetry.space_group_name_H-M   'P 1'
#
loop_
_entity.id
_entity.type
_entity.pdbx_description
1 polymer ?
#
loop_
_entity_poly.entity_id
_entity_poly.type
_entity_poly.pdbx_seq_one_letter_code
_entity_poly.pdbx_strand_id
1 'polypeptide(L)'
;MIKRIFNAVGKRTKDAKFQQKAIKKQDKIEQGEKVLAPRYPTEEKRFQKAMSDEKLRELVNKKESTLVENMNKITIKSTDPVERWTSTKDLPTRESEWLHRNDPVWEYGFYEPEEKRIPKNKLMFREALEVLRARQEIEDDSDGPNAAKMREEARKVYEEHKAVARVDPEKLDEMWEYFRPFVRKDTQKVVSKHDLARLQEYLHGMSDEQTMLQGTQEGFRKLIERNKEALKYYDGLDKNEQKQLEEAVTEQRRMEKERLAERLKGIEYMEEQSKKMVEEAKKKAGEAKKENE
;
A
#
# COMPACT_ATOMS: atom_id res chain seq x y z
N MET A 1 -7.51 -20.35 19.41
CA MET A 1 -6.34 -19.76 18.73
C MET A 1 -5.11 -20.66 18.73
N ILE A 2 -4.74 -21.26 19.88
CA ILE A 2 -3.54 -22.11 20.05
C ILE A 2 -3.48 -23.33 19.10
N LYS A 3 -4.60 -24.05 18.87
CA LYS A 3 -4.66 -25.21 17.96
C LYS A 3 -4.31 -24.89 16.49
N ARG A 4 -4.58 -23.67 16.01
CA ARG A 4 -4.25 -23.27 14.62
C ARG A 4 -2.76 -22.97 14.46
N ILE A 5 -2.13 -22.39 15.47
CA ILE A 5 -0.70 -22.08 15.47
C ILE A 5 0.13 -23.37 15.53
N PHE A 6 -0.23 -24.33 16.40
CA PHE A 6 0.44 -25.63 16.45
C PHE A 6 0.29 -26.45 15.16
N ASN A 7 -0.86 -26.39 14.49
CA ASN A 7 -1.03 -27.03 13.18
C ASN A 7 -0.22 -26.35 12.07
N ALA A 8 -0.06 -25.02 12.09
CA ALA A 8 0.75 -24.30 11.11
C ALA A 8 2.25 -24.56 11.30
N VAL A 9 2.74 -24.58 12.54
CA VAL A 9 4.13 -24.93 12.88
C VAL A 9 4.41 -26.41 12.57
N GLY A 10 3.46 -27.30 12.87
CA GLY A 10 3.54 -28.73 12.54
C GLY A 10 3.55 -29.04 11.03
N LYS A 11 2.84 -28.23 10.22
CA LYS A 11 2.92 -28.33 8.74
C LYS A 11 4.26 -27.81 8.21
N ARG A 12 4.72 -26.64 8.67
CA ARG A 12 6.02 -26.06 8.25
C ARG A 12 7.22 -26.97 8.57
N THR A 13 7.19 -27.66 9.71
CA THR A 13 8.25 -28.62 10.08
C THR A 13 8.21 -29.90 9.27
N LYS A 14 7.04 -30.36 8.82
CA LYS A 14 6.92 -31.47 7.87
C LYS A 14 7.44 -31.07 6.49
N ASP A 15 7.08 -29.90 6.00
CA ASP A 15 7.50 -29.39 4.69
C ASP A 15 9.02 -29.18 4.61
N ALA A 16 9.64 -28.64 5.67
CA ALA A 16 11.09 -28.50 5.75
C ALA A 16 11.82 -29.86 5.69
N LYS A 17 11.29 -30.90 6.34
CA LYS A 17 11.85 -32.26 6.26
C LYS A 17 11.70 -32.87 4.86
N PHE A 18 10.62 -32.57 4.14
CA PHE A 18 10.44 -33.01 2.76
C PHE A 18 11.43 -32.34 1.81
N GLN A 19 11.63 -31.03 1.95
CA GLN A 19 12.60 -30.27 1.14
C GLN A 19 14.04 -30.76 1.37
N GLN A 20 14.44 -30.98 2.63
CA GLN A 20 15.77 -31.55 2.93
C GLN A 20 15.97 -32.96 2.35
N LYS A 21 14.92 -33.80 2.32
CA LYS A 21 14.98 -35.12 1.68
C LYS A 21 15.06 -35.03 0.15
N ALA A 22 14.39 -34.05 -0.44
CA ALA A 22 14.44 -33.83 -1.89
C ALA A 22 15.84 -33.39 -2.32
N ILE A 23 16.45 -32.43 -1.61
CA ILE A 23 17.83 -31.97 -1.86
C ILE A 23 18.81 -33.14 -1.74
N LYS A 24 18.75 -33.92 -0.66
CA LYS A 24 19.62 -35.10 -0.50
C LYS A 24 19.44 -36.15 -1.61
N LYS A 25 18.23 -36.30 -2.16
CA LYS A 25 17.99 -37.20 -3.29
C LYS A 25 18.57 -36.63 -4.58
N GLN A 26 18.50 -35.32 -4.77
CA GLN A 26 19.11 -34.66 -5.92
C GLN A 26 20.64 -34.79 -5.88
N ASP A 27 21.27 -34.54 -4.74
CA ASP A 27 22.72 -34.71 -4.55
C ASP A 27 23.18 -36.14 -4.91
N LYS A 28 22.38 -37.15 -4.53
CA LYS A 28 22.62 -38.56 -4.85
C LYS A 28 22.49 -38.89 -6.33
N ILE A 29 21.52 -38.26 -7.00
CA ILE A 29 21.34 -38.41 -8.45
C ILE A 29 22.52 -37.77 -9.19
N GLU A 30 22.99 -36.60 -8.74
CA GLU A 30 24.17 -35.92 -9.28
C GLU A 30 25.46 -36.73 -9.05
N GLN A 31 25.55 -37.49 -7.95
CA GLN A 31 26.63 -38.45 -7.69
C GLN A 31 26.53 -39.76 -8.51
N GLY A 32 25.52 -39.90 -9.37
CA GLY A 32 25.35 -41.05 -10.27
C GLY A 32 24.46 -42.18 -9.75
N GLU A 33 23.72 -41.99 -8.66
CA GLU A 33 22.74 -42.97 -8.17
C GLU A 33 21.57 -43.06 -9.16
N LYS A 34 21.35 -44.24 -9.77
CA LYS A 34 20.25 -44.45 -10.73
C LYS A 34 18.89 -44.28 -10.04
N VAL A 35 18.07 -43.37 -10.56
CA VAL A 35 16.70 -43.15 -10.05
C VAL A 35 15.85 -44.39 -10.31
N LEU A 36 15.55 -45.12 -9.23
CA LEU A 36 14.58 -46.22 -9.29
C LEU A 36 13.17 -45.64 -9.44
N ALA A 37 12.36 -46.27 -10.29
CA ALA A 37 10.96 -45.91 -10.44
C ALA A 37 10.22 -46.01 -9.09
N PRO A 38 9.31 -45.07 -8.78
CA PRO A 38 8.51 -45.11 -7.56
C PRO A 38 7.73 -46.43 -7.47
N ARG A 39 7.90 -47.18 -6.39
CA ARG A 39 7.14 -48.41 -6.14
C ARG A 39 5.91 -48.08 -5.31
N TYR A 40 4.72 -48.29 -5.88
CA TYR A 40 3.47 -48.13 -5.16
C TYR A 40 3.12 -49.42 -4.38
N PRO A 41 2.58 -49.33 -3.15
CA PRO A 41 2.22 -50.50 -2.36
C PRO A 41 1.19 -51.42 -3.05
N THR A 42 0.34 -50.84 -3.89
CA THR A 42 -0.65 -51.57 -4.71
C THR A 42 -0.01 -52.43 -5.81
N GLU A 43 1.19 -52.08 -6.26
CA GLU A 43 1.89 -52.76 -7.34
C GLU A 43 2.85 -53.84 -6.84
N GLU A 44 3.18 -53.83 -5.54
CA GLU A 44 4.15 -54.74 -4.93
C GLU A 44 3.79 -56.23 -5.13
N LYS A 45 2.49 -56.56 -5.07
CA LYS A 45 1.99 -57.91 -5.37
C LYS A 45 2.19 -58.32 -6.82
N ARG A 46 2.11 -57.37 -7.77
CA ARG A 46 2.36 -57.62 -9.19
C ARG A 46 3.85 -57.78 -9.46
N PHE A 47 4.68 -56.98 -8.80
CA PHE A 47 6.14 -57.11 -8.86
C PHE A 47 6.62 -58.46 -8.33
N GLN A 48 6.10 -58.91 -7.18
CA GLN A 48 6.45 -60.22 -6.63
C GLN A 48 6.06 -61.36 -7.58
N LYS A 49 4.85 -61.31 -8.17
CA LYS A 49 4.40 -62.28 -9.18
C LYS A 49 5.27 -62.28 -10.44
N ALA A 50 5.68 -61.11 -10.91
CA ALA A 50 6.56 -60.98 -12.07
C ALA A 50 8.00 -61.45 -11.75
N MET A 51 8.48 -61.26 -10.51
CA MET A 51 9.79 -61.75 -10.07
C MET A 51 9.84 -63.27 -9.92
N SER A 52 8.72 -63.89 -9.54
CA SER A 52 8.60 -65.34 -9.41
C SER A 52 8.41 -66.08 -10.73
N ASP A 53 8.19 -65.36 -11.84
CA ASP A 53 7.95 -65.96 -13.15
C ASP A 53 9.27 -66.13 -13.92
N GLU A 54 9.79 -67.35 -13.93
CA GLU A 54 11.10 -67.69 -14.52
C GLU A 54 11.15 -67.39 -16.03
N LYS A 55 10.03 -67.54 -16.75
CA LYS A 55 9.96 -67.25 -18.19
C LYS A 55 10.16 -65.77 -18.49
N LEU A 56 9.57 -64.90 -17.66
CA LEU A 56 9.75 -63.45 -17.77
C LEU A 56 11.19 -63.06 -17.44
N ARG A 57 11.80 -63.71 -16.44
CA ARG A 57 13.21 -63.48 -16.09
C ARG A 57 14.15 -63.88 -17.22
N GLU A 58 13.89 -65.01 -17.89
CA GLU A 58 14.65 -65.44 -19.07
C GLU A 58 14.48 -64.49 -20.26
N LEU A 59 13.26 -64.03 -20.54
CA LEU A 59 12.99 -63.06 -21.60
C LEU A 59 13.67 -61.71 -21.35
N VAL A 60 13.65 -61.22 -20.11
CA VAL A 60 14.31 -59.96 -19.72
C VAL A 60 15.83 -60.09 -19.80
N ASN A 61 16.38 -61.25 -19.48
CA ASN A 61 17.82 -61.51 -19.55
C ASN A 61 18.31 -61.87 -20.97
N LYS A 62 17.40 -62.22 -21.89
CA LYS A 62 17.73 -62.52 -23.27
C LYS A 62 18.12 -61.23 -24.00
N LYS A 63 19.42 -61.02 -24.12
CA LYS A 63 19.96 -59.94 -24.96
C LYS A 63 19.79 -60.30 -26.42
N GLU A 64 19.01 -59.52 -27.17
CA GLU A 64 18.97 -59.62 -28.62
C GLU A 64 20.23 -58.99 -29.22
N SER A 65 21.11 -59.83 -29.77
CA SER A 65 22.38 -59.41 -30.37
C SER A 65 22.18 -58.43 -31.53
N THR A 66 21.11 -58.61 -32.31
CA THR A 66 20.72 -57.72 -33.42
C THR A 66 20.41 -56.30 -32.95
N LEU A 67 19.72 -56.15 -31.83
CA LEU A 67 19.39 -54.86 -31.25
C LEU A 67 20.64 -54.17 -30.70
N VAL A 68 21.52 -54.92 -30.03
CA VAL A 68 22.79 -54.40 -29.51
C VAL A 68 23.69 -53.89 -30.64
N GLU A 69 23.82 -54.65 -31.73
CA GLU A 69 24.57 -54.22 -32.92
C GLU A 69 23.98 -52.95 -33.56
N ASN A 70 22.66 -52.83 -33.61
CA ASN A 70 22.01 -51.64 -34.15
C ASN A 70 22.14 -50.43 -33.24
N MET A 71 22.09 -50.60 -31.91
CA MET A 71 22.34 -49.52 -30.96
C MET A 71 23.79 -49.02 -31.04
N ASN A 72 24.76 -49.92 -31.20
CA ASN A 72 26.17 -49.56 -31.33
C ASN A 72 26.48 -48.76 -32.61
N LYS A 73 25.61 -48.85 -33.63
CA LYS A 73 25.71 -48.01 -34.84
C LYS A 73 25.21 -46.58 -34.61
N ILE A 74 24.41 -46.32 -33.57
CA ILE A 74 23.88 -44.99 -33.27
C ILE A 74 24.97 -44.20 -32.54
N THR A 75 25.66 -43.33 -33.27
CA THR A 75 26.61 -42.39 -32.68
C THR A 75 25.87 -41.13 -32.25
N ILE A 76 25.43 -41.08 -30.98
CA ILE A 76 24.83 -39.87 -30.40
C ILE A 76 25.96 -38.92 -30.02
N LYS A 77 26.22 -37.92 -30.86
CA LYS A 77 27.07 -36.79 -30.47
C LYS A 77 26.19 -35.81 -29.70
N SER A 78 26.43 -35.69 -28.40
CA SER A 78 25.90 -34.58 -27.60
C SER A 78 26.56 -33.31 -28.12
N THR A 79 25.87 -32.58 -28.99
CA THR A 79 26.22 -31.17 -29.21
C THR A 79 25.83 -30.44 -27.95
N ASP A 80 26.81 -29.90 -27.23
CA ASP A 80 26.55 -28.99 -26.12
C ASP A 80 25.55 -27.94 -26.61
N PRO A 81 24.52 -27.62 -25.83
CA PRO A 81 23.55 -26.61 -26.22
C PRO A 81 24.32 -25.32 -26.52
N VAL A 82 24.07 -24.72 -27.69
CA VAL A 82 24.62 -23.40 -28.05
C VAL A 82 24.44 -22.51 -26.83
N GLU A 83 25.55 -21.97 -26.31
CA GLU A 83 25.56 -21.12 -25.12
C GLU A 83 24.40 -20.14 -25.24
N ARG A 84 23.42 -20.27 -24.33
CA ARG A 84 22.32 -19.32 -24.30
C ARG A 84 22.96 -17.96 -24.12
N TRP A 85 22.65 -17.03 -25.03
CA TRP A 85 23.11 -15.66 -24.89
C TRP A 85 22.69 -15.19 -23.49
N THR A 86 23.68 -15.05 -22.61
CA THR A 86 23.48 -14.42 -21.32
C THR A 86 24.00 -13.01 -21.51
N SER A 87 23.14 -12.03 -21.22
CA SER A 87 23.53 -10.63 -21.28
C SER A 87 24.79 -10.45 -20.44
N THR A 88 25.85 -9.89 -21.02
CA THR A 88 27.08 -9.52 -20.31
C THR A 88 26.88 -8.36 -19.34
N LYS A 89 25.71 -7.71 -19.38
CA LYS A 89 25.33 -6.72 -18.36
C LYS A 89 24.94 -7.43 -17.08
N ASP A 90 25.61 -7.06 -16.00
CA ASP A 90 25.25 -7.47 -14.65
C ASP A 90 23.79 -7.12 -14.35
N LEU A 91 23.10 -8.05 -13.70
CA LEU A 91 21.74 -7.83 -13.23
C LEU A 91 21.74 -6.75 -12.13
N PRO A 92 20.68 -5.95 -12.01
CA PRO A 92 20.55 -4.97 -10.94
C PRO A 92 20.71 -5.66 -9.58
N THR A 93 21.67 -5.19 -8.79
CA THR A 93 21.84 -5.60 -7.39
C THR A 93 21.22 -4.56 -6.48
N ARG A 94 20.88 -4.94 -5.24
CA ARG A 94 20.30 -4.00 -4.26
C ARG A 94 21.17 -2.75 -4.08
N GLU A 95 22.49 -2.88 -4.13
CA GLU A 95 23.42 -1.75 -4.01
C GLU A 95 23.38 -0.81 -5.23
N SER A 96 23.19 -1.36 -6.44
CA SER A 96 23.00 -0.55 -7.65
C SER A 96 21.69 0.26 -7.62
N GLU A 97 20.62 -0.29 -7.03
CA GLU A 97 19.35 0.45 -6.87
C GLU A 97 19.50 1.65 -5.94
N TRP A 98 20.32 1.55 -4.90
CA TRP A 98 20.58 2.67 -3.98
C TRP A 98 21.34 3.82 -4.65
N LEU A 99 22.26 3.50 -5.58
CA LEU A 99 23.03 4.51 -6.30
C LEU A 99 22.14 5.40 -7.18
N HIS A 100 21.07 4.82 -7.72
CA HIS A 100 20.20 5.49 -8.67
C HIS A 100 18.87 5.95 -8.06
N ARG A 101 18.71 5.85 -6.74
CA ARG A 101 17.50 6.26 -6.00
C ARG A 101 17.10 7.72 -6.21
N ASN A 102 18.08 8.58 -6.50
CA ASN A 102 17.88 10.01 -6.72
C ASN A 102 17.94 10.41 -8.19
N ASP A 103 18.11 9.46 -9.11
CA ASP A 103 18.14 9.73 -10.55
C ASP A 103 16.69 9.75 -11.09
N PRO A 104 16.17 10.89 -11.57
CA PRO A 104 14.80 10.99 -12.09
C PRO A 104 14.54 10.09 -13.31
N VAL A 105 15.59 9.68 -14.01
CA VAL A 105 15.53 8.80 -15.18
C VAL A 105 15.51 7.34 -14.78
N TRP A 106 15.96 7.02 -13.55
CA TRP A 106 15.95 5.68 -12.97
C TRP A 106 14.76 5.51 -12.02
N GLU A 107 13.56 5.61 -12.58
CA GLU A 107 12.36 5.19 -11.87
C GLU A 107 12.00 3.77 -12.30
N TYR A 108 11.59 2.93 -11.34
CA TYR A 108 11.19 1.53 -11.57
C TYR A 108 12.27 0.57 -12.09
N GLY A 109 13.56 0.94 -12.00
CA GLY A 109 14.69 0.06 -12.29
C GLY A 109 15.07 -0.07 -13.77
N PHE A 110 14.58 0.83 -14.63
CA PHE A 110 14.90 0.86 -16.05
C PHE A 110 15.37 2.25 -16.48
N TYR A 111 16.40 2.32 -17.32
CA TYR A 111 16.76 3.57 -18.01
C TYR A 111 15.78 3.80 -19.17
N GLU A 112 15.03 4.89 -19.10
CA GLU A 112 14.13 5.29 -20.17
C GLU A 112 14.88 6.07 -21.26
N PRO A 113 14.83 5.66 -22.54
CA PRO A 113 15.31 6.47 -23.66
C PRO A 113 14.68 7.86 -23.70
N GLU A 114 15.49 8.85 -24.11
CA GLU A 114 15.04 10.23 -24.34
C GLU A 114 13.86 10.30 -25.31
N GLU A 115 12.97 11.29 -25.08
CA GLU A 115 11.72 11.47 -25.85
C GLU A 115 11.91 11.47 -27.38
N LYS A 116 13.04 11.99 -27.87
CA LYS A 116 13.38 12.06 -29.30
C LYS A 116 13.67 10.70 -29.92
N ARG A 117 14.06 9.71 -29.12
CA ARG A 117 14.41 8.36 -29.56
C ARG A 117 13.22 7.41 -29.51
N ILE A 118 12.08 7.85 -28.97
CA ILE A 118 10.88 7.03 -28.84
C ILE A 118 10.15 6.99 -30.17
N PRO A 119 9.92 5.80 -30.76
CA PRO A 119 9.11 5.67 -31.96
C PRO A 119 7.67 6.13 -31.73
N LYS A 120 7.01 6.63 -32.78
CA LYS A 120 5.56 6.90 -32.75
C LYS A 120 4.80 5.62 -32.38
N ASN A 121 3.69 5.76 -31.65
CA ASN A 121 2.88 4.64 -31.15
C ASN A 121 3.59 3.70 -30.17
N LYS A 122 4.66 4.16 -29.52
CA LYS A 122 5.27 3.47 -28.37
C LYS A 122 5.24 4.34 -27.14
N LEU A 123 5.04 3.68 -26.01
CA LEU A 123 5.02 4.26 -24.67
C LEU A 123 6.27 3.83 -23.92
N MET A 124 6.76 4.73 -23.07
CA MET A 124 7.67 4.33 -22.00
C MET A 124 6.92 3.61 -20.89
N PHE A 125 7.64 2.87 -20.05
CA PHE A 125 7.01 2.12 -18.98
C PHE A 125 6.42 3.07 -17.93
N ARG A 126 7.15 4.13 -17.57
CA ARG A 126 6.66 5.22 -16.73
C ARG A 126 5.44 5.89 -17.33
N GLU A 127 5.53 6.31 -18.59
CA GLU A 127 4.43 6.94 -19.32
C GLU A 127 3.18 6.04 -19.30
N ALA A 128 3.34 4.73 -19.51
CA ALA A 128 2.24 3.77 -19.46
C ALA A 128 1.61 3.69 -18.06
N LEU A 129 2.42 3.65 -17.00
CA LEU A 129 1.92 3.62 -15.62
C LEU A 129 1.17 4.90 -15.25
N GLU A 130 1.69 6.07 -15.63
CA GLU A 130 1.04 7.36 -15.37
C GLU A 130 -0.31 7.46 -16.09
N VAL A 131 -0.37 7.05 -17.36
CA VAL A 131 -1.62 7.02 -18.14
C VAL A 131 -2.64 6.03 -17.58
N LEU A 132 -2.21 4.80 -17.23
CA LEU A 132 -3.08 3.79 -16.64
C LEU A 132 -3.61 4.24 -15.28
N ARG A 133 -2.76 4.89 -14.46
CA ARG A 133 -3.15 5.44 -13.17
C ARG A 133 -4.17 6.57 -13.31
N ALA A 134 -3.93 7.54 -14.20
CA ALA A 134 -4.86 8.62 -14.45
C ALA A 134 -6.22 8.07 -14.90
N ARG A 135 -6.22 7.08 -15.79
CA ARG A 135 -7.45 6.43 -16.27
C ARG A 135 -8.19 5.65 -15.18
N GLN A 136 -7.45 5.00 -14.29
CA GLN A 136 -8.01 4.35 -13.11
C GLN A 136 -8.66 5.36 -12.15
N GLU A 137 -8.02 6.50 -11.89
CA GLU A 137 -8.53 7.54 -11.01
C GLU A 137 -9.81 8.19 -11.60
N ILE A 138 -9.94 8.25 -12.93
CA ILE A 138 -11.15 8.71 -13.62
C ILE A 138 -12.33 7.73 -13.42
N GLU A 139 -12.08 6.42 -13.55
CA GLU A 139 -13.08 5.36 -13.35
C GLU A 139 -13.32 5.01 -11.88
N ASP A 140 -12.63 5.67 -10.93
CA ASP A 140 -12.76 5.31 -9.52
C ASP A 140 -14.11 5.79 -8.94
N ASP A 141 -14.98 4.84 -8.60
CA ASP A 141 -16.29 5.03 -7.94
C ASP A 141 -16.17 5.38 -6.45
N SER A 142 -15.13 6.11 -6.04
CA SER A 142 -15.02 6.57 -4.66
C SER A 142 -16.08 7.65 -4.37
N ASP A 143 -16.91 7.46 -3.33
CA ASP A 143 -17.92 8.43 -2.88
C ASP A 143 -17.34 9.45 -1.87
N GLY A 144 -16.05 9.75 -1.97
CA GLY A 144 -15.39 10.70 -1.09
C GLY A 144 -15.82 12.16 -1.37
N PRO A 145 -15.81 13.05 -0.35
CA PRO A 145 -16.20 14.46 -0.54
C PRO A 145 -15.31 15.21 -1.55
N ASN A 146 -14.10 14.70 -1.83
CA ASN A 146 -13.17 15.26 -2.82
C ASN A 146 -13.05 14.41 -4.10
N ALA A 147 -13.85 13.35 -4.25
CA ALA A 147 -13.71 12.42 -5.37
C ALA A 147 -13.94 13.10 -6.72
N ALA A 148 -14.91 14.01 -6.82
CA ALA A 148 -15.19 14.76 -8.04
C ALA A 148 -13.99 15.62 -8.49
N LYS A 149 -13.33 16.31 -7.55
CA LYS A 149 -12.14 17.12 -7.83
C LYS A 149 -10.95 16.26 -8.27
N MET A 150 -10.72 15.14 -7.59
CA MET A 150 -9.67 14.18 -7.95
C MET A 150 -9.89 13.61 -9.35
N ARG A 151 -11.15 13.30 -9.73
CA ARG A 151 -11.47 12.85 -11.09
C ARG A 151 -11.19 13.92 -12.14
N GLU A 152 -11.50 15.19 -11.86
CA GLU A 152 -11.18 16.30 -12.78
C GLU A 152 -9.67 16.52 -12.93
N GLU A 153 -8.92 16.44 -11.84
CA GLU A 153 -7.46 16.49 -11.87
C GLU A 153 -6.87 15.32 -12.68
N ALA A 154 -7.38 14.11 -12.48
CA ALA A 154 -6.96 12.93 -13.25
C ALA A 154 -7.28 13.06 -14.75
N ARG A 155 -8.42 13.67 -15.12
CA ARG A 155 -8.74 13.98 -16.54
C ARG A 155 -7.75 14.94 -17.15
N LYS A 156 -7.40 16.02 -16.45
CA LYS A 156 -6.39 16.97 -16.92
C LYS A 156 -5.05 16.30 -17.12
N VAL A 157 -4.61 15.50 -16.14
CA VAL A 157 -3.36 14.75 -16.23
C VAL A 157 -3.37 13.80 -17.43
N TYR A 158 -4.48 13.09 -17.68
CA TYR A 158 -4.62 12.19 -18.83
C TYR A 158 -4.56 12.95 -20.17
N GLU A 159 -5.34 14.03 -20.31
CA GLU A 159 -5.44 14.81 -21.55
C GLU A 159 -4.13 15.57 -21.88
N GLU A 160 -3.44 16.09 -20.87
CA GLU A 160 -2.20 16.85 -21.03
C GLU A 160 -0.95 15.94 -21.17
N HIS A 161 -1.08 14.64 -20.96
CA HIS A 161 0.06 13.74 -20.93
C HIS A 161 0.73 13.60 -22.31
N LYS A 162 2.05 13.80 -22.35
CA LYS A 162 2.87 13.74 -23.58
C LYS A 162 2.67 12.45 -24.40
N ALA A 163 2.43 11.34 -23.70
CA ALA A 163 2.28 10.04 -24.31
C ALA A 163 0.91 9.86 -25.01
N VAL A 164 -0.14 10.51 -24.51
CA VAL A 164 -1.49 10.49 -25.10
C VAL A 164 -1.50 11.23 -26.44
N ALA A 165 -0.70 12.29 -26.59
CA ALA A 165 -0.50 12.98 -27.87
C ALA A 165 0.29 12.16 -28.90
N ARG A 166 1.10 11.17 -28.47
CA ARG A 166 2.02 10.39 -29.33
C ARG A 166 1.43 9.06 -29.80
N VAL A 167 0.47 8.52 -29.07
CA VAL A 167 -0.05 7.15 -29.25
C VAL A 167 -1.50 7.19 -29.66
N ASP A 168 -1.86 6.34 -30.62
CA ASP A 168 -3.24 6.18 -31.06
C ASP A 168 -4.17 5.83 -29.88
N PRO A 169 -5.35 6.47 -29.78
CA PRO A 169 -6.27 6.27 -28.65
C PRO A 169 -6.75 4.81 -28.55
N GLU A 170 -6.96 4.13 -29.67
CA GLU A 170 -7.39 2.72 -29.71
C GLU A 170 -6.39 1.78 -29.00
N LYS A 171 -5.09 2.05 -29.12
CA LYS A 171 -4.05 1.26 -28.44
C LYS A 171 -4.01 1.52 -26.94
N LEU A 172 -4.31 2.76 -26.53
CA LEU A 172 -4.43 3.11 -25.12
C LEU A 172 -5.66 2.45 -24.49
N ASP A 173 -6.74 2.33 -25.25
CA ASP A 173 -7.94 1.62 -24.84
C ASP A 173 -7.68 0.12 -24.69
N GLU A 174 -7.06 -0.53 -25.69
CA GLU A 174 -6.67 -1.95 -25.62
C GLU A 174 -5.72 -2.22 -24.44
N MET A 175 -4.75 -1.33 -24.22
CA MET A 175 -3.85 -1.41 -23.06
C MET A 175 -4.63 -1.32 -21.74
N TRP A 176 -5.56 -0.39 -21.63
CA TRP A 176 -6.40 -0.25 -20.44
C TRP A 176 -7.24 -1.50 -20.18
N GLU A 177 -7.92 -2.02 -21.21
CA GLU A 177 -8.72 -3.24 -21.10
C GLU A 177 -7.90 -4.44 -20.63
N TYR A 178 -6.67 -4.57 -21.11
CA TYR A 178 -5.76 -5.65 -20.71
C TYR A 178 -5.31 -5.52 -19.26
N PHE A 179 -4.96 -4.32 -18.80
CA PHE A 179 -4.36 -4.12 -17.47
C PHE A 179 -5.36 -3.87 -16.34
N ARG A 180 -6.56 -3.37 -16.66
CA ARG A 180 -7.63 -3.08 -15.67
C ARG A 180 -7.91 -4.23 -14.70
N PRO A 181 -7.98 -5.51 -15.11
CA PRO A 181 -8.23 -6.63 -14.19
C PRO A 181 -7.13 -6.87 -13.16
N PHE A 182 -5.91 -6.40 -13.41
CA PHE A 182 -4.76 -6.62 -12.54
C PHE A 182 -4.57 -5.52 -11.49
N VAL A 183 -5.39 -4.47 -11.55
CA VAL A 183 -5.34 -3.36 -10.61
C VAL A 183 -5.68 -3.86 -9.21
N ARG A 184 -4.73 -3.69 -8.28
CA ARG A 184 -4.94 -3.92 -6.84
C ARG A 184 -5.01 -2.57 -6.14
N LYS A 185 -6.11 -2.32 -5.45
CA LYS A 185 -6.29 -1.13 -4.60
C LYS A 185 -5.97 -1.50 -3.16
N ASP A 186 -4.74 -1.26 -2.76
CA ASP A 186 -4.39 -1.31 -1.34
C ASP A 186 -4.80 0.02 -0.70
N THR A 187 -5.94 0.03 -0.01
CA THR A 187 -6.40 1.21 0.72
C THR A 187 -5.62 1.34 2.01
N GLN A 188 -4.62 2.22 1.99
CA GLN A 188 -4.00 2.66 3.24
C GLN A 188 -4.91 3.73 3.88
N LYS A 189 -5.22 3.58 5.17
CA LYS A 189 -5.86 4.65 5.95
C LYS A 189 -4.84 5.78 6.15
N VAL A 190 -4.65 6.57 5.10
CA VAL A 190 -3.90 7.82 5.17
C VAL A 190 -4.89 8.90 5.55
N VAL A 191 -4.62 9.58 6.66
CA VAL A 191 -5.41 10.75 7.06
C VAL A 191 -5.21 11.83 6.00
N SER A 192 -6.30 12.45 5.54
CA SER A 192 -6.22 13.54 4.56
C SER A 192 -5.27 14.63 5.08
N LYS A 193 -4.41 15.17 4.20
CA LYS A 193 -3.55 16.31 4.55
C LYS A 193 -4.36 17.51 5.05
N HIS A 194 -5.58 17.67 4.54
CA HIS A 194 -6.51 18.71 4.99
C HIS A 194 -7.00 18.48 6.42
N ASP A 195 -7.31 17.23 6.77
CA ASP A 195 -7.73 16.87 8.12
C ASP A 195 -6.57 16.97 9.12
N LEU A 196 -5.34 16.64 8.68
CA LEU A 196 -4.12 16.85 9.46
C LEU A 196 -3.85 18.35 9.68
N ALA A 197 -4.01 19.19 8.64
CA ALA A 197 -3.85 20.64 8.76
C ALA A 197 -4.89 21.22 9.74
N ARG A 198 -6.16 20.81 9.64
CA ARG A 198 -7.22 21.19 10.59
C ARG A 198 -6.91 20.75 12.03
N LEU A 199 -6.44 19.52 12.21
CA LEU A 199 -6.00 19.01 13.51
C LEU A 199 -4.82 19.80 14.07
N GLN A 200 -3.89 20.19 13.21
CA GLN A 200 -2.72 20.97 13.57
C GLN A 200 -3.11 22.41 13.96
N GLU A 201 -3.98 23.06 13.19
CA GLU A 201 -4.56 24.38 13.53
C GLU A 201 -5.32 24.34 14.85
N TYR A 202 -6.06 23.26 15.11
CA TYR A 202 -6.75 23.03 16.38
C TYR A 202 -5.78 22.83 17.56
N LEU A 203 -4.75 22.01 17.39
CA LEU A 203 -3.71 21.79 18.41
C LEU A 203 -2.94 23.08 18.73
N HIS A 204 -2.79 23.97 17.75
CA HIS A 204 -2.16 25.27 17.93
C HIS A 204 -3.14 26.36 18.42
N GLY A 205 -4.41 26.05 18.65
CA GLY A 205 -5.40 27.00 19.16
C GLY A 205 -5.78 28.12 18.17
N MET A 206 -5.47 27.93 16.88
CA MET A 206 -5.70 28.90 15.80
C MET A 206 -7.06 28.68 15.10
N SER A 207 -7.78 27.62 15.43
CA SER A 207 -9.08 27.32 14.85
C SER A 207 -10.24 27.88 15.68
N ASP A 208 -11.18 28.56 15.03
CA ASP A 208 -12.50 28.81 15.61
C ASP A 208 -13.21 27.47 15.88
N GLU A 209 -13.50 27.16 17.14
CA GLU A 209 -14.27 25.96 17.53
C GLU A 209 -15.64 25.87 16.84
N GLN A 210 -16.13 26.98 16.26
CA GLN A 210 -17.37 27.03 15.49
C GLN A 210 -17.30 26.23 14.18
N THR A 211 -16.15 26.21 13.51
CA THR A 211 -16.04 25.64 12.15
C THR A 211 -15.98 24.10 12.14
N MET A 212 -15.66 23.48 13.28
CA MET A 212 -15.74 22.02 13.47
C MET A 212 -17.17 21.53 13.73
N LEU A 213 -18.07 22.41 14.17
CA LEU A 213 -19.44 22.08 14.54
C LEU A 213 -20.45 22.46 13.46
N GLN A 214 -20.14 23.47 12.64
CA GLN A 214 -20.96 23.88 11.50
C GLN A 214 -20.75 22.93 10.32
N GLY A 215 -21.49 21.82 10.31
CA GLY A 215 -21.61 21.05 9.06
C GLY A 215 -22.41 19.76 9.10
N THR A 216 -22.47 19.05 10.23
CA THR A 216 -23.06 17.70 10.21
C THR A 216 -23.54 17.26 11.60
N GLN A 217 -24.67 16.54 11.66
CA GLN A 217 -25.19 15.83 12.84
C GLN A 217 -24.11 14.99 13.56
N GLU A 218 -23.09 14.55 12.82
CA GLU A 218 -21.93 13.84 13.36
C GLU A 218 -21.04 14.68 14.31
N GLY A 219 -21.00 16.00 14.16
CA GLY A 219 -20.20 16.88 15.00
C GLY A 219 -20.73 16.96 16.43
N PHE A 220 -22.06 17.05 16.57
CA PHE A 220 -22.73 17.02 17.87
C PHE A 220 -22.67 15.63 18.51
N ARG A 221 -22.89 14.57 17.72
CA ARG A 221 -22.76 13.18 18.16
C ARG A 221 -21.37 12.87 18.72
N LYS A 222 -20.30 13.29 18.03
CA LYS A 222 -18.90 13.14 18.49
C LYS A 222 -18.61 13.93 19.77
N LEU A 223 -19.27 15.06 19.96
CA LEU A 223 -19.10 15.89 21.16
C LEU A 223 -19.75 15.23 22.40
N ILE A 224 -20.88 14.55 22.21
CA ILE A 224 -21.61 13.83 23.26
C ILE A 224 -21.06 12.42 23.47
N GLU A 225 -20.25 11.87 22.56
CA GLU A 225 -19.68 10.53 22.64
C GLU A 225 -18.91 10.23 23.94
N ARG A 226 -18.35 11.26 24.57
CA ARG A 226 -17.71 11.16 25.90
C ARG A 226 -18.70 10.76 27.01
N ASN A 227 -19.97 11.11 26.87
CA ASN A 227 -21.05 10.72 27.77
C ASN A 227 -21.99 9.71 27.11
N LYS A 228 -21.79 8.42 27.46
CA LYS A 228 -22.51 7.28 26.87
C LYS A 228 -24.01 7.31 27.11
N GLU A 229 -24.49 7.97 28.16
CA GLU A 229 -25.92 8.06 28.48
C GLU A 229 -26.61 9.12 27.60
N ALA A 230 -25.98 10.28 27.45
CA ALA A 230 -26.45 11.34 26.57
C ALA A 230 -26.45 10.93 25.09
N LEU A 231 -25.50 10.08 24.68
CA LEU A 231 -25.45 9.54 23.32
C LEU A 231 -26.64 8.61 23.03
N LYS A 232 -27.00 7.74 23.99
CA LYS A 232 -28.18 6.86 23.86
C LYS A 232 -29.48 7.65 23.82
N TYR A 233 -29.56 8.75 24.59
CA TYR A 233 -30.72 9.63 24.57
C TYR A 233 -30.84 10.36 23.22
N TYR A 234 -29.73 10.91 22.71
CA TYR A 234 -29.66 11.56 21.41
C TYR A 234 -30.04 10.64 20.24
N ASP A 235 -29.51 9.42 20.22
CA ASP A 235 -29.83 8.43 19.19
C ASP A 235 -31.30 7.95 19.25
N GLY A 236 -31.99 8.16 20.38
CA GLY A 236 -33.40 7.81 20.57
C GLY A 236 -34.41 8.93 20.31
N LEU A 237 -33.95 10.17 20.07
CA LEU A 237 -34.78 11.33 19.78
C LEU A 237 -35.20 11.39 18.31
N ASP A 238 -36.36 11.97 18.03
CA ASP A 238 -36.80 12.22 16.65
C ASP A 238 -35.94 13.29 15.98
N LYS A 239 -35.82 13.24 14.64
CA LYS A 239 -34.97 14.18 13.87
C LYS A 239 -35.27 15.66 14.11
N ASN A 240 -36.52 16.00 14.45
CA ASN A 240 -36.91 17.38 14.77
C ASN A 240 -36.48 17.79 16.18
N GLU A 241 -36.55 16.87 17.14
CA GLU A 241 -36.12 17.09 18.52
C GLU A 241 -34.59 17.14 18.62
N GLN A 242 -33.89 16.33 17.83
CA GLN A 242 -32.43 16.40 17.67
C GLN A 242 -31.98 17.80 17.19
N LYS A 243 -32.68 18.37 16.20
CA LYS A 243 -32.37 19.73 15.69
C LYS A 243 -32.63 20.80 16.74
N GLN A 244 -33.74 20.73 17.47
CA GLN A 244 -34.04 21.69 18.54
C GLN A 244 -33.01 21.62 19.66
N LEU A 245 -32.54 20.42 20.01
CA LEU A 245 -31.50 20.23 21.02
C LEU A 245 -30.15 20.81 20.55
N GLU A 246 -29.79 20.59 19.29
CA GLU A 246 -28.58 21.18 18.68
C GLU A 246 -28.64 22.71 18.72
N GLU A 247 -29.76 23.29 18.27
CA GLU A 247 -29.98 24.74 18.28
C GLU A 247 -29.88 25.30 19.70
N ALA A 248 -30.56 24.71 20.68
CA ALA A 248 -30.51 25.14 22.07
C ALA A 248 -29.09 25.08 22.67
N VAL A 249 -28.30 24.05 22.34
CA VAL A 249 -26.90 23.95 22.80
C VAL A 249 -26.01 24.98 22.11
N THR A 250 -26.23 25.25 20.82
CA THR A 250 -25.48 26.30 20.11
C THR A 250 -25.77 27.68 20.69
N GLU A 251 -27.02 27.96 21.06
CA GLU A 251 -27.41 29.21 21.69
C GLU A 251 -26.84 29.37 23.09
N GLN A 252 -26.89 28.32 23.93
CA GLN A 252 -26.27 28.33 25.26
C GLN A 252 -24.78 28.65 25.18
N ARG A 253 -24.07 28.01 24.24
CA ARG A 253 -22.64 28.25 24.04
C ARG A 253 -22.35 29.64 23.52
N ARG A 254 -23.22 30.21 22.67
CA ARG A 254 -23.07 31.59 22.22
C ARG A 254 -23.18 32.56 23.40
N MET A 255 -24.20 32.39 24.23
CA MET A 255 -24.36 33.22 25.44
C MET A 255 -23.20 33.06 26.42
N GLU A 256 -22.69 31.84 26.60
CA GLU A 256 -21.53 31.62 27.46
C GLU A 256 -20.26 32.26 26.90
N LYS A 257 -20.05 32.23 25.58
CA LYS A 257 -18.96 32.96 24.92
C LYS A 257 -19.08 34.47 25.08
N GLU A 258 -20.28 35.03 24.89
CA GLU A 258 -20.54 36.45 25.13
C GLU A 258 -20.20 36.83 26.58
N ARG A 259 -20.67 36.04 27.56
CA ARG A 259 -20.33 36.22 28.99
C ARG A 259 -18.83 36.13 29.26
N LEU A 260 -18.13 35.19 28.64
CA LEU A 260 -16.68 35.02 28.80
C LEU A 260 -15.91 36.17 28.16
N ALA A 261 -16.34 36.65 26.99
CA ALA A 261 -15.77 37.81 26.33
C ALA A 261 -15.96 39.09 27.16
N GLU A 262 -17.12 39.28 27.78
CA GLU A 262 -17.35 40.38 28.73
C GLU A 262 -16.44 40.27 29.96
N ARG A 263 -16.28 39.08 30.52
CA ARG A 263 -15.32 38.86 31.63
C ARG A 263 -13.88 39.13 31.23
N LEU A 264 -13.47 38.70 30.03
CA LEU A 264 -12.12 38.96 29.51
C LEU A 264 -11.87 40.46 29.34
N LYS A 265 -12.81 41.20 28.74
CA LYS A 265 -12.73 42.67 28.65
C LYS A 265 -12.64 43.33 30.03
N GLY A 266 -13.39 42.81 31.00
CA GLY A 266 -13.29 43.26 32.39
C GLY A 266 -11.91 43.02 33.00
N ILE A 267 -11.31 41.87 32.74
CA ILE A 267 -9.94 41.54 33.19
C ILE A 267 -8.90 42.42 32.51
N GLU A 268 -8.99 42.61 31.19
CA GLU A 268 -8.11 43.51 30.43
C GLU A 268 -8.18 44.95 30.95
N TYR A 269 -9.38 45.45 31.22
CA TYR A 269 -9.56 46.77 31.82
C TYR A 269 -8.92 46.86 33.21
N MET A 270 -9.08 45.84 34.06
CA MET A 270 -8.46 45.78 35.37
C MET A 270 -6.93 45.72 35.29
N GLU A 271 -6.38 45.01 34.31
CA GLU A 271 -4.93 44.97 34.05
C GLU A 271 -4.40 46.33 33.57
N GLU A 272 -5.13 47.02 32.69
CA GLU A 272 -4.76 48.37 32.25
C GLU A 272 -4.79 49.38 33.39
N GLN A 273 -5.81 49.32 34.25
CA GLN A 273 -5.88 50.17 35.46
C GLN A 273 -4.75 49.84 36.44
N SER A 274 -4.43 48.56 36.62
CA SER A 274 -3.31 48.13 37.46
C SER A 274 -1.97 48.63 36.90
N LYS A 275 -1.76 48.57 35.58
CA LYS A 275 -0.56 49.11 34.92
C LYS A 275 -0.46 50.62 35.10
N LYS A 276 -1.55 51.36 34.95
CA LYS A 276 -1.60 52.82 35.18
C LYS A 276 -1.28 53.18 36.63
N MET A 277 -1.85 52.47 37.61
CA MET A 277 -1.52 52.68 39.03
C MET A 277 -0.06 52.37 39.36
N VAL A 278 0.52 51.33 38.75
CA VAL A 278 1.95 51.01 38.91
C VAL A 278 2.84 52.08 38.28
N GLU A 279 2.46 52.65 37.13
CA GLU A 279 3.19 53.76 36.51
C GLU A 279 3.08 55.06 37.32
N GLU A 280 1.92 55.40 37.86
CA GLU A 280 1.76 56.55 38.75
C GLU A 280 2.52 56.39 40.06
N ALA A 281 2.54 55.19 40.64
CA ALA A 281 3.36 54.89 41.82
C ALA A 281 4.87 55.04 41.52
N LYS A 282 5.32 54.63 40.33
CA LYS A 282 6.70 54.85 39.89
C LYS A 282 7.03 56.33 39.66
N LYS A 283 6.09 57.12 39.13
CA LYS A 283 6.27 58.59 38.98
C LYS A 283 6.36 59.31 40.32
N LYS A 284 5.45 59.01 41.26
CA LYS A 284 5.49 59.57 42.63
C LYS A 284 6.74 59.17 43.40
N ALA A 285 7.23 57.93 43.23
CA ALA A 285 8.50 57.50 43.81
C ALA A 285 9.73 58.19 43.16
N GLY A 286 9.63 58.62 41.90
CA GLY A 286 10.65 59.40 41.21
C GLY A 286 10.67 60.88 41.63
N GLU A 287 9.51 61.46 41.91
CA GLU A 287 9.37 62.85 42.40
C GLU A 287 9.83 62.97 43.87
N ALA A 288 9.49 62.02 44.74
CA ALA A 288 9.97 61.97 46.12
C ALA A 288 11.50 61.79 46.26
N LYS A 289 12.17 61.28 45.20
CA LYS A 289 13.63 61.21 45.13
C LYS A 289 14.29 62.52 44.67
N LYS A 290 13.54 63.42 44.02
CA LYS A 290 14.03 64.74 43.59
C LYS A 290 13.80 65.85 44.63
N GLU A 291 12.87 65.66 45.57
CA GLU A 291 12.67 66.58 46.71
C GLU A 291 13.63 66.34 47.89
N ASN A 292 14.46 65.29 47.84
CA ASN A 292 15.44 64.94 48.88
C ASN A 292 16.91 65.15 48.45
N GLU A 293 17.15 65.85 47.32
CA GLU A 293 18.45 66.42 46.92
C GLU A 293 18.41 67.94 47.08
#